data_AF-A0A4R1UN46-F1
#
_entry.id   AF-A0A4R1UN46-F1
#
_cell.length_a   1.000
_cell.length_b   1.000
_cell.length_c   1.000
_cell.angle_alpha   90.00
_cell.angle_beta   90.00
_cell.angle_gamma   90.00
#
_symmetry.space_group_name_H-M   'P 1'
#
loop_
_entity.id
_entity.type
_entity.pdbx_description
1 polymer ?
#
loop_
_entity_poly.entity_id
_entity_poly.type
_entity_poly.pdbx_seq_one_letter_code
_entity_poly.pdbx_strand_id
1 'polypeptide(L)'
;MSEIHTPHELDPAAAFEAMGQRLAGLTAAIDGLAVKFQEMHARDYSPELAKIEDRFEAVRGVVEQLNHHPALALTPEKIAGQIEAAGKGGRLADQKAWQRARSDLQAAATSIDSVVVSARTGEKQKKRMAILVSAALVVGLILGGVGWDLIPRMAPVRWHWREERAAVILGHDKWADGERLLEAADPERWLKIKAAIRSIEDQNAETGSRVERQAERDRAGRSKGHRRRASK
;
A
#
# COMPACT_ATOMS: atom_id res chain seq x y z
N MET A 1 27.96 -118.86 -16.78
CA MET A 1 26.68 -118.13 -16.76
C MET A 1 26.03 -118.42 -15.42
N SER A 2 26.04 -117.39 -14.56
CA SER A 2 25.30 -117.16 -13.31
C SER A 2 25.04 -118.29 -12.30
N GLU A 3 25.53 -118.03 -11.08
CA GLU A 3 25.07 -118.58 -9.80
C GLU A 3 23.55 -118.56 -9.66
N ILE A 4 22.98 -119.64 -9.11
CA ILE A 4 21.75 -119.59 -8.33
C ILE A 4 22.03 -120.34 -7.02
N HIS A 5 22.15 -119.54 -5.96
CA HIS A 5 22.25 -119.96 -4.57
C HIS A 5 20.86 -120.39 -4.07
N THR A 6 20.74 -121.60 -3.52
CA THR A 6 19.57 -122.08 -2.75
C THR A 6 20.02 -123.12 -1.72
N PRO A 7 19.33 -123.20 -0.56
CA PRO A 7 19.93 -122.90 0.72
C PRO A 7 20.33 -124.15 1.51
N HIS A 8 21.36 -124.00 2.35
CA HIS A 8 21.68 -124.94 3.41
C HIS A 8 20.41 -125.23 4.23
N GLU A 9 20.04 -126.51 4.32
CA GLU A 9 19.10 -127.02 5.30
C GLU A 9 19.58 -126.54 6.68
N LEU A 10 18.87 -125.56 7.25
CA LEU A 10 19.21 -124.99 8.56
C LEU A 10 18.95 -126.06 9.60
N ASP A 11 20.03 -126.67 10.10
CA ASP A 11 19.98 -127.51 11.29
C ASP A 11 19.29 -126.72 12.42
N PRO A 12 18.10 -127.14 12.89
CA PRO A 12 17.38 -126.43 13.93
C PRO A 12 18.20 -126.31 15.21
N ALA A 13 19.09 -127.26 15.50
CA ALA A 13 19.97 -127.20 16.66
C ALA A 13 20.96 -126.02 16.56
N ALA A 14 21.61 -125.84 15.39
CA ALA A 14 22.50 -124.71 15.15
C ALA A 14 21.80 -123.34 15.24
N ALA A 15 20.53 -123.26 14.81
CA ALA A 15 19.74 -122.03 14.93
C ALA A 15 19.38 -121.70 16.39
N PHE A 16 19.03 -122.69 17.20
CA PHE A 16 18.78 -122.51 18.64
C PHE A 16 20.05 -122.10 19.39
N GLU A 17 21.20 -122.66 19.04
CA GLU A 17 22.48 -122.30 19.64
C GLU A 17 22.89 -120.86 19.29
N ALA A 18 22.70 -120.44 18.04
CA ALA A 18 22.92 -119.05 17.62
C ALA A 18 21.98 -118.06 18.35
N MET A 19 20.72 -118.45 18.60
CA MET A 19 19.77 -117.64 19.36
C MET A 19 20.13 -117.60 20.85
N GLY A 20 20.59 -118.72 21.43
CA GLY A 20 21.10 -118.79 22.79
C GLY A 20 22.31 -117.90 23.01
N GLN A 21 23.25 -117.89 22.06
CA GLN A 21 24.43 -117.01 22.09
C GLN A 21 24.04 -115.53 22.07
N ARG A 22 23.04 -115.15 21.26
CA ARG A 22 22.53 -113.77 21.18
C ARG A 22 21.77 -113.37 22.44
N LEU A 23 20.96 -114.28 23.00
CA LEU A 23 20.24 -114.02 24.24
C LEU A 23 21.23 -113.82 25.39
N ALA A 24 22.26 -114.65 25.47
CA ALA A 24 23.34 -114.49 26.45
C ALA A 24 24.06 -113.13 26.29
N GLY A 25 24.31 -112.69 25.05
CA GLY A 25 24.86 -111.36 24.78
C GLY A 25 23.93 -110.21 25.20
N LEU A 26 22.62 -110.35 24.96
CA LEU A 26 21.62 -109.35 25.38
C LEU A 26 21.50 -109.29 26.90
N THR A 27 21.45 -110.44 27.57
CA THR A 27 21.41 -110.52 29.04
C THR A 27 22.67 -109.90 29.63
N ALA A 28 23.85 -110.20 29.10
CA ALA A 28 25.09 -109.58 29.55
C ALA A 28 25.12 -108.05 29.34
N ALA A 29 24.55 -107.56 28.24
CA ALA A 29 24.43 -106.12 28.00
C ALA A 29 23.42 -105.44 28.95
N ILE A 30 22.31 -106.11 29.25
CA ILE A 30 21.32 -105.64 30.23
C ILE A 30 21.92 -105.63 31.64
N ASP A 31 22.66 -106.66 32.02
CA ASP A 31 23.35 -106.72 33.31
C ASP A 31 24.44 -105.63 33.39
N GLY A 32 25.20 -105.42 32.33
CA GLY A 32 26.17 -104.33 32.24
C GLY A 32 25.53 -102.94 32.33
N LEU A 33 24.34 -102.76 31.73
CA LEU A 33 23.56 -101.53 31.83
C LEU A 33 22.97 -101.35 33.24
N ALA A 34 22.51 -102.42 33.88
CA ALA A 34 22.01 -102.41 35.24
C ALA A 34 23.09 -102.01 36.25
N VAL A 35 24.32 -102.50 36.07
CA VAL A 35 25.50 -102.06 36.84
C VAL A 35 25.75 -100.56 36.64
N LYS A 36 25.63 -100.05 35.42
CA LYS A 36 25.77 -98.61 35.13
C LYS A 36 24.65 -97.77 35.74
N PHE A 37 23.42 -98.27 35.78
CA PHE A 37 22.33 -97.61 36.51
C PHE A 37 22.59 -97.60 38.01
N GLN A 38 23.08 -98.69 38.60
CA GLN A 38 23.47 -98.70 40.02
C GLN A 38 24.58 -97.69 40.32
N GLU A 39 25.58 -97.58 39.44
CA GLU A 39 26.66 -96.57 39.55
C GLU A 39 26.14 -95.13 39.39
N MET A 40 25.18 -94.88 38.49
CA MET A 40 24.53 -93.56 38.35
C MET A 40 23.67 -93.20 39.55
N HIS A 41 22.88 -94.14 40.08
CA HIS A 41 22.02 -93.91 41.24
C HIS A 41 22.81 -93.77 42.55
N ALA A 42 24.03 -94.31 42.62
CA ALA A 42 24.94 -94.13 43.75
C ALA A 42 25.61 -92.75 43.78
N ARG A 43 25.56 -91.98 42.69
CA ARG A 43 26.20 -90.65 42.61
C ARG A 43 25.24 -89.57 43.08
N ASP A 44 25.62 -88.83 44.11
CA ASP A 44 24.86 -87.69 44.59
C ASP A 44 25.05 -86.46 43.66
N TYR A 45 23.99 -86.10 42.92
CA TYR A 45 23.94 -84.92 42.05
C TYR A 45 23.42 -83.67 42.76
N SER A 46 22.95 -83.79 44.01
CA SER A 46 22.50 -82.66 44.83
C SER A 46 23.48 -81.47 44.83
N PRO A 47 24.81 -81.67 45.00
CA PRO A 47 25.75 -80.55 44.96
C PRO A 47 25.89 -79.88 43.58
N GLU A 48 25.64 -80.60 42.48
CA GLU A 48 25.67 -80.01 41.14
C GLU A 48 24.35 -79.28 40.82
N LEU A 49 23.21 -79.82 41.25
CA LEU A 49 21.93 -79.11 41.15
C LEU A 49 21.92 -77.83 42.00
N ALA A 50 22.51 -77.87 43.20
CA ALA A 50 22.66 -76.69 44.05
C ALA A 50 23.45 -75.57 43.33
N LYS A 51 24.53 -75.92 42.60
CA LYS A 51 25.28 -74.93 41.79
C LYS A 51 24.45 -74.34 40.65
N ILE A 52 23.51 -75.10 40.08
CA ILE A 52 22.62 -74.60 39.03
C ILE A 52 21.58 -73.64 39.63
N GLU A 53 21.02 -73.98 40.78
CA GLU A 53 20.11 -73.12 41.56
C GLU A 53 20.79 -71.80 41.92
N ASP A 54 22.01 -71.83 42.46
CA ASP A 54 22.80 -70.64 42.81
C ASP A 54 23.03 -69.72 41.59
N ARG A 55 23.32 -70.30 40.41
CA ARG A 55 23.49 -69.53 39.18
C ARG A 55 22.18 -68.93 38.69
N PHE A 56 21.07 -69.66 38.82
CA PHE A 56 19.75 -69.15 38.46
C PHE A 56 19.34 -67.98 39.36
N GLU A 57 19.62 -68.08 40.66
CA GLU A 57 19.30 -67.02 41.61
C GLU A 57 20.19 -65.78 41.38
N ALA A 58 21.46 -65.97 41.02
CA ALA A 58 22.33 -64.87 40.60
C ALA A 58 21.80 -64.14 39.36
N VAL A 59 21.34 -64.89 38.34
CA VAL A 59 20.72 -64.30 37.14
C VAL A 59 19.42 -63.57 37.49
N ARG A 60 18.57 -64.16 38.34
CA ARG A 60 17.34 -63.53 38.81
C ARG A 60 17.64 -62.20 39.52
N GLY A 61 18.63 -62.17 40.41
CA GLY A 61 19.04 -60.95 41.11
C GLY A 61 19.53 -59.84 40.15
N VAL A 62 20.28 -60.19 39.11
CA VAL A 62 20.72 -59.24 38.09
C VAL A 62 19.54 -58.70 37.29
N VAL A 63 18.59 -59.55 36.88
CA VAL A 63 17.39 -59.12 36.14
C VAL A 63 16.51 -58.21 36.98
N GLU A 64 16.31 -58.54 38.26
CA GLU A 64 15.55 -57.71 39.20
C GLU A 64 16.20 -56.33 39.37
N GLN A 65 17.53 -56.29 39.57
CA GLN A 65 18.29 -55.03 39.62
C GLN A 65 18.20 -54.23 38.32
N LEU A 66 18.26 -54.91 37.17
CA LEU A 66 18.14 -54.26 35.87
C LEU A 66 16.75 -53.65 35.67
N ASN A 67 15.71 -54.36 36.11
CA ASN A 67 14.32 -53.92 36.04
C ASN A 67 14.05 -52.72 36.97
N HIS A 68 14.75 -52.65 38.11
CA HIS A 68 14.76 -51.47 38.99
C HIS A 68 15.61 -50.31 38.46
N HIS A 69 16.42 -50.52 37.41
CA HIS A 69 17.28 -49.48 36.89
C HIS A 69 16.48 -48.51 35.99
N PRO A 70 16.55 -47.18 36.23
CA PRO A 70 15.78 -46.17 35.48
C PRO A 70 16.12 -46.07 33.99
N ALA A 71 17.13 -46.80 33.52
CA ALA A 71 17.51 -46.87 32.11
C ALA A 71 16.41 -47.55 31.26
N LEU A 72 15.66 -48.52 31.81
CA LEU A 72 14.53 -49.15 31.12
C LEU A 72 13.26 -48.27 31.11
N ALA A 73 13.14 -47.33 32.05
CA ALA A 73 12.05 -46.35 32.09
C ALA A 73 12.25 -45.19 31.10
N LEU A 74 13.47 -45.01 30.59
CA LEU A 74 13.83 -44.12 29.49
C LEU A 74 13.68 -44.87 28.17
N THR A 75 12.45 -45.29 27.85
CA THR A 75 12.16 -45.84 26.53
C THR A 75 12.35 -44.77 25.45
N PRO A 76 12.88 -45.11 24.27
CA PRO A 76 13.07 -44.16 23.18
C PRO A 76 11.77 -43.44 22.79
N GLU A 77 10.61 -44.08 22.96
CA GLU A 77 9.29 -43.46 22.76
C GLU A 77 9.02 -42.31 23.75
N LYS A 78 9.43 -42.47 25.02
CA LYS A 78 9.24 -41.45 26.06
C LYS A 78 10.17 -40.26 25.85
N ILE A 79 11.40 -40.52 25.38
CA ILE A 79 12.37 -39.48 25.01
C ILE A 79 11.86 -38.72 23.78
N ALA A 80 11.40 -39.43 22.74
CA ALA A 80 10.82 -38.83 21.54
C ALA A 80 9.59 -37.97 21.88
N GLY A 81 8.70 -38.46 22.76
CA GLY A 81 7.54 -37.70 23.22
C GLY A 81 7.90 -36.44 23.99
N GLN A 82 8.94 -36.48 24.84
CA GLN A 82 9.44 -35.29 25.54
C GLN A 82 10.10 -34.29 24.58
N ILE A 83 10.86 -34.76 23.59
CA ILE A 83 11.44 -33.90 22.55
C ILE A 83 10.35 -33.25 21.70
N GLU A 84 9.32 -33.99 21.31
CA GLU A 84 8.21 -33.45 20.54
C GLU A 84 7.41 -32.42 21.34
N ALA A 85 7.15 -32.69 22.63
CA ALA A 85 6.48 -31.77 23.54
C ALA A 85 7.30 -30.48 23.76
N ALA A 86 8.60 -30.61 24.05
CA ALA A 86 9.52 -29.47 24.18
C ALA A 86 9.63 -28.68 22.86
N GLY A 87 9.69 -29.38 21.73
CA GLY A 87 9.74 -28.79 20.40
C GLY A 87 8.46 -28.06 19.98
N LYS A 88 7.27 -28.48 20.47
CA LYS A 88 6.01 -27.74 20.24
C LYS A 88 6.00 -26.40 21.00
N GLY A 89 6.49 -26.37 22.24
CA GLY A 89 6.61 -25.14 23.03
C GLY A 89 7.57 -24.13 22.39
N GLY A 90 8.77 -24.59 21.99
CA GLY A 90 9.76 -23.75 21.33
C GLY A 90 9.28 -23.18 19.99
N ARG A 91 8.64 -24.01 19.15
CA ARG A 91 8.12 -23.58 17.84
C ARG A 91 7.05 -22.49 17.94
N LEU A 92 6.19 -22.51 18.96
CA LEU A 92 5.18 -21.45 19.16
C LEU A 92 5.82 -20.12 19.59
N ALA A 93 6.85 -20.16 20.44
CA ALA A 93 7.60 -18.98 20.83
C ALA A 93 8.36 -18.38 19.63
N ASP A 94 9.03 -19.24 18.85
CA ASP A 94 9.72 -18.85 17.63
C ASP A 94 8.76 -18.26 16.60
N GLN A 95 7.62 -18.90 16.33
CA GLN A 95 6.62 -18.36 15.40
C GLN A 95 6.15 -16.96 15.81
N LYS A 96 5.93 -16.73 17.10
CA LYS A 96 5.56 -15.41 17.61
C LYS A 96 6.70 -14.39 17.43
N ALA A 97 7.95 -14.77 17.71
CA ALA A 97 9.11 -13.91 17.51
C ALA A 97 9.29 -13.55 16.02
N TRP A 98 9.15 -14.52 15.12
CA TRP A 98 9.20 -14.32 13.67
C TRP A 98 8.09 -13.40 13.16
N GLN A 99 6.85 -13.58 13.61
CA GLN A 99 5.75 -12.69 13.23
C GLN A 99 5.98 -11.26 13.73
N ARG A 100 6.54 -11.10 14.93
CA ARG A 100 6.87 -9.78 15.49
C ARG A 100 7.98 -9.11 14.70
N ALA A 101 9.07 -9.83 14.41
CA ALA A 101 10.15 -9.34 13.58
C ALA A 101 9.67 -8.96 12.16
N ARG A 102 8.77 -9.75 11.57
CA ARG A 102 8.17 -9.43 10.27
C ARG A 102 7.31 -8.17 10.31
N SER A 103 6.50 -8.00 11.36
CA SER A 103 5.72 -6.79 11.58
C SER A 103 6.61 -5.57 11.74
N ASP A 104 7.67 -5.67 12.54
CA ASP A 104 8.61 -4.58 12.80
C ASP A 104 9.38 -4.19 11.53
N LEU A 105 9.80 -5.18 10.73
CA LEU A 105 10.43 -4.96 9.42
C LEU A 105 9.45 -4.29 8.44
N GLN A 106 8.19 -4.70 8.41
CA GLN A 106 7.20 -4.10 7.53
C GLN A 106 6.84 -2.67 7.95
N ALA A 107 6.77 -2.40 9.26
CA ALA A 107 6.60 -1.05 9.80
C ALA A 107 7.81 -0.16 9.46
N ALA A 108 9.03 -0.68 9.62
CA ALA A 108 10.26 0.03 9.24
C ALA A 108 10.31 0.31 7.73
N ALA A 109 9.98 -0.67 6.89
CA ALA A 109 9.91 -0.51 5.43
C ALA A 109 8.88 0.55 5.02
N THR A 110 7.70 0.54 5.66
CA THR A 110 6.64 1.53 5.40
C THR A 110 7.08 2.94 5.84
N SER A 111 7.75 3.05 6.98
CA SER A 111 8.32 4.32 7.44
C SER A 111 9.35 4.86 6.45
N ILE A 112 10.30 4.03 6.02
CA ILE A 112 11.30 4.40 5.02
C ILE A 112 10.63 4.82 3.70
N ASP A 113 9.67 4.04 3.21
CA ASP A 113 8.94 4.35 1.98
C ASP A 113 8.19 5.69 2.11
N SER A 114 7.51 5.92 3.24
CA SER A 114 6.81 7.19 3.50
C SER A 114 7.76 8.39 3.56
N VAL A 115 8.95 8.23 4.15
CA VAL A 115 9.98 9.27 4.21
C VAL A 115 10.56 9.52 2.82
N VAL A 116 10.81 8.49 2.03
CA VAL A 116 11.32 8.60 0.66
C VAL A 116 10.28 9.23 -0.26
N VAL A 117 9.03 8.81 -0.17
CA VAL A 117 7.90 9.39 -0.92
C VAL A 117 7.70 10.85 -0.49
N SER A 118 7.74 11.17 0.80
CA SER A 118 7.64 12.53 1.34
C SER A 118 8.79 13.43 0.89
N ALA A 119 10.03 12.93 0.95
CA ALA A 119 11.20 13.63 0.45
C ALA A 119 11.08 13.91 -1.07
N ARG A 120 10.59 12.93 -1.84
CA ARG A 120 10.40 13.06 -3.29
C ARG A 120 9.21 13.93 -3.68
N THR A 121 8.15 14.00 -2.85
CA THR A 121 6.97 14.84 -3.11
C THR A 121 7.16 16.27 -2.62
N GLY A 122 7.88 16.49 -1.52
CA GLY A 122 8.15 17.83 -0.98
C GLY A 122 8.88 18.74 -1.96
N GLU A 123 9.90 18.23 -2.67
CA GLU A 123 10.63 19.03 -3.67
C GLU A 123 9.79 19.33 -4.92
N LYS A 124 8.98 18.37 -5.37
CA LYS A 124 8.11 18.57 -6.54
C LYS A 124 6.96 19.55 -6.23
N GLN A 125 6.42 19.49 -5.03
CA GLN A 125 5.32 20.37 -4.61
C GLN A 125 5.81 21.82 -4.44
N LYS A 126 7.01 22.02 -3.85
CA LYS A 126 7.64 23.35 -3.78
C LYS A 126 7.91 23.93 -5.17
N LYS A 127 8.42 23.13 -6.12
CA LYS A 127 8.63 23.56 -7.51
C LYS A 127 7.32 23.98 -8.19
N ARG A 128 6.24 23.20 -8.03
CA ARG A 128 4.92 23.56 -8.59
C ARG A 128 4.36 24.84 -7.99
N MET A 129 4.46 25.01 -6.66
CA MET A 129 4.04 26.24 -5.99
C MET A 129 4.89 27.43 -6.43
N ALA A 130 6.22 27.27 -6.55
CA ALA A 130 7.11 28.32 -7.03
C ALA A 130 6.76 28.74 -8.48
N ILE A 131 6.43 27.79 -9.35
CA ILE A 131 5.97 28.06 -10.72
C ILE A 131 4.63 28.79 -10.72
N LEU A 132 3.67 28.39 -9.88
CA LEU A 132 2.37 29.07 -9.78
C LEU A 132 2.52 30.49 -9.25
N VAL A 133 3.33 30.69 -8.20
CA VAL A 133 3.60 32.00 -7.62
C VAL A 133 4.34 32.89 -8.62
N SER A 134 5.37 32.37 -9.31
CA SER A 134 6.08 33.14 -10.33
C SER A 134 5.19 33.47 -11.53
N ALA A 135 4.34 32.54 -11.98
CA ALA A 135 3.37 32.78 -13.03
C ALA A 135 2.35 33.86 -12.62
N ALA A 136 1.80 33.78 -11.40
CA ALA A 136 0.88 34.78 -10.88
C ALA A 136 1.53 36.17 -10.76
N LEU A 137 2.79 36.23 -10.32
CA LEU A 137 3.58 37.47 -10.26
C LEU A 137 3.76 38.08 -11.66
N VAL A 138 4.15 37.25 -12.64
CA VAL A 138 4.34 37.69 -14.04
C VAL A 138 3.01 38.19 -14.63
N VAL A 139 1.92 37.47 -14.41
CA VAL A 139 0.59 37.88 -14.87
C VAL A 139 0.17 39.20 -14.21
N GLY A 140 0.36 39.35 -12.90
CA GLY A 140 0.08 40.59 -12.18
C GLY A 140 0.91 41.77 -12.70
N LEU A 141 2.19 41.55 -13.01
CA LEU A 141 3.07 42.59 -13.56
C LEU A 141 2.68 42.97 -15.00
N ILE A 142 2.26 42.01 -15.81
CA ILE A 142 1.73 42.27 -17.16
C ILE A 142 0.42 43.06 -17.08
N LEU A 143 -0.53 42.67 -16.21
CA LEU A 143 -1.79 43.41 -16.05
C LEU A 143 -1.57 44.81 -15.46
N GLY A 144 -0.67 44.95 -14.49
CA GLY A 144 -0.37 46.24 -13.86
C GLY A 144 0.36 47.20 -14.79
N GLY A 145 1.39 46.74 -15.50
CA GLY A 145 2.19 47.57 -16.40
C GLY A 145 1.54 47.77 -17.77
N VAL A 146 1.23 46.67 -18.47
CA VAL A 146 0.70 46.71 -19.83
C VAL A 146 -0.81 46.90 -19.82
N GLY A 147 -1.54 46.24 -18.91
CA GLY A 147 -3.00 46.35 -18.84
C GLY A 147 -3.47 47.78 -18.61
N TRP A 148 -2.80 48.56 -17.74
CA TRP A 148 -3.19 49.97 -17.52
C TRP A 148 -3.17 50.82 -18.81
N ASP A 149 -2.24 50.52 -19.72
CA ASP A 149 -2.03 51.27 -20.95
C ASP A 149 -2.76 50.66 -22.18
N LEU A 150 -3.00 49.35 -22.17
CA LEU A 150 -3.67 48.62 -23.26
C LEU A 150 -5.20 48.51 -23.09
N ILE A 151 -5.72 48.45 -21.87
CA ILE A 151 -7.17 48.45 -21.59
C ILE A 151 -7.87 49.65 -22.27
N PRO A 152 -7.36 50.89 -22.23
CA PRO A 152 -8.02 52.00 -22.94
C PRO A 152 -7.91 51.91 -24.47
N ARG A 153 -7.03 51.07 -25.05
CA ARG A 153 -6.95 50.83 -26.50
C ARG A 153 -7.94 49.79 -27.02
N MET A 154 -8.30 48.81 -26.18
CA MET A 154 -9.28 47.77 -26.52
C MET A 154 -10.71 48.16 -26.12
N ALA A 155 -10.88 49.25 -25.36
CA ALA A 155 -12.19 49.76 -24.98
C ALA A 155 -12.96 50.24 -26.23
N PRO A 156 -14.20 49.76 -26.46
CA PRO A 156 -15.04 50.23 -27.56
C PRO A 156 -15.24 51.74 -27.48
N VAL A 157 -15.15 52.44 -28.62
CA VAL A 157 -15.32 53.91 -28.74
C VAL A 157 -16.61 54.44 -28.09
N ARG A 158 -17.61 53.58 -27.91
CA ARG A 158 -18.90 53.91 -27.28
C ARG A 158 -18.81 54.25 -25.78
N TRP A 159 -17.72 53.91 -25.10
CA TRP A 159 -17.64 54.00 -23.63
C TRP A 159 -17.06 55.33 -23.09
N HIS A 160 -16.58 56.27 -23.92
CA HIS A 160 -16.09 57.60 -23.50
C HIS A 160 -15.09 57.64 -22.31
N TRP A 161 -14.50 56.49 -21.93
CA TRP A 161 -13.68 56.32 -20.72
C TRP A 161 -12.43 57.21 -20.71
N ARG A 162 -11.90 57.53 -21.90
CA ARG A 162 -10.76 58.43 -22.05
C ARG A 162 -11.14 59.88 -21.75
N GLU A 163 -12.32 60.33 -22.18
CA GLU A 163 -12.78 61.71 -21.97
C GLU A 163 -13.25 61.93 -20.53
N GLU A 164 -13.75 60.90 -19.86
CA GLU A 164 -14.04 60.93 -18.43
C GLU A 164 -12.77 60.99 -17.59
N ARG A 165 -11.77 60.15 -17.88
CA ARG A 165 -10.50 60.19 -17.13
C ARG A 165 -9.69 61.46 -17.38
N ALA A 166 -9.69 62.01 -18.60
CA ALA A 166 -9.03 63.28 -18.88
C ALA A 166 -9.64 64.43 -18.04
N ALA A 167 -10.97 64.46 -17.91
CA ALA A 167 -11.65 65.45 -17.08
C ALA A 167 -11.33 65.32 -15.58
N VAL A 168 -11.21 64.09 -15.08
CA VAL A 168 -10.85 63.83 -13.67
C VAL A 168 -9.40 64.21 -13.39
N ILE A 169 -8.47 63.98 -14.32
CA ILE A 169 -7.06 64.35 -14.17
C ILE A 169 -6.86 65.87 -14.28
N LEU A 170 -7.62 66.54 -15.16
CA LEU A 170 -7.53 68.00 -15.30
C LEU A 170 -8.27 68.77 -14.20
N GLY A 171 -9.21 68.14 -13.48
CA GLY A 171 -9.89 68.74 -12.32
C GLY A 171 -10.71 70.00 -12.64
N HIS A 172 -10.91 70.32 -13.92
CA HIS A 172 -11.57 71.52 -14.41
C HIS A 172 -12.70 71.17 -15.39
N ASP A 173 -13.57 72.14 -15.64
CA ASP A 173 -14.74 71.98 -16.49
C ASP A 173 -14.32 71.62 -17.93
N LYS A 174 -14.89 70.51 -18.45
CA LYS A 174 -14.51 69.89 -19.73
C LYS A 174 -14.59 70.85 -20.90
N TRP A 175 -15.50 71.83 -20.84
CA TRP A 175 -15.71 72.80 -21.89
C TRP A 175 -14.59 73.83 -21.93
N ALA A 176 -14.26 74.43 -20.78
CA ALA A 176 -13.20 75.43 -20.67
C ALA A 176 -11.82 74.88 -21.07
N ASP A 177 -11.53 73.63 -20.71
CA ASP A 177 -10.28 72.97 -21.12
C ASP A 177 -10.28 72.61 -22.62
N GLY A 178 -11.44 72.26 -23.17
CA GLY A 178 -11.60 72.06 -24.62
C GLY A 178 -11.29 73.33 -25.40
N GLU A 179 -11.78 74.48 -24.94
CA GLU A 179 -11.47 75.78 -25.54
C GLU A 179 -9.97 76.11 -25.46
N ARG A 180 -9.33 75.88 -24.30
CA ARG A 180 -7.87 76.08 -24.13
C ARG A 180 -7.05 75.15 -25.00
N LEU A 181 -7.47 73.89 -25.15
CA LEU A 181 -6.79 72.92 -26.01
C LEU A 181 -6.89 73.31 -27.48
N LEU A 182 -8.07 73.74 -27.94
CA LEU A 182 -8.29 74.21 -29.30
C LEU A 182 -7.49 75.50 -29.58
N GLU A 183 -7.45 76.40 -28.60
CA GLU A 183 -6.65 77.63 -28.68
C GLU A 183 -5.15 77.34 -28.72
N ALA A 184 -4.65 76.38 -27.93
CA ALA A 184 -3.24 76.00 -27.91
C ALA A 184 -2.82 75.20 -29.15
N ALA A 185 -3.71 74.38 -29.71
CA ALA A 185 -3.40 73.54 -30.88
C ALA A 185 -3.37 74.34 -32.19
N ASP A 186 -4.29 75.29 -32.38
CA ASP A 186 -4.33 76.17 -33.56
C ASP A 186 -5.08 77.49 -33.24
N PRO A 187 -4.35 78.53 -32.82
CA PRO A 187 -4.95 79.80 -32.43
C PRO A 187 -5.71 80.50 -33.58
N GLU A 188 -5.19 80.41 -34.81
CA GLU A 188 -5.82 81.08 -35.96
C GLU A 188 -7.14 80.43 -36.33
N ARG A 189 -7.19 79.09 -36.31
CA ARG A 189 -8.41 78.35 -36.60
C ARG A 189 -9.45 78.54 -35.50
N TRP A 190 -9.02 78.61 -34.23
CA TRP A 190 -9.90 78.91 -33.11
C TRP A 190 -10.51 80.32 -33.21
N LEU A 191 -9.73 81.32 -33.62
CA LEU A 191 -10.24 82.67 -33.87
C LEU A 191 -11.30 82.70 -34.98
N LYS A 192 -11.11 81.94 -36.06
CA LYS A 192 -12.11 81.83 -37.14
C LYS A 192 -13.42 81.19 -36.65
N ILE A 193 -13.33 80.18 -35.80
CA ILE A 193 -14.51 79.54 -35.18
C ILE A 193 -15.23 80.54 -34.26
N LYS A 194 -14.51 81.26 -33.39
CA LYS A 194 -15.09 82.31 -32.53
C LYS A 194 -15.78 83.40 -33.34
N ALA A 195 -15.19 83.82 -34.47
CA ALA A 195 -15.78 84.80 -35.36
C ALA A 195 -17.06 84.29 -36.04
N ALA A 196 -17.07 83.02 -36.47
CA ALA A 196 -18.25 82.40 -37.05
C ALA A 196 -19.40 82.27 -36.04
N ILE A 197 -19.11 81.87 -34.80
CA ILE A 197 -20.11 81.78 -33.72
C ILE A 197 -20.71 83.16 -33.45
N ARG A 198 -19.88 84.19 -33.29
CA ARG A 198 -20.35 85.56 -33.04
C ARG A 198 -21.22 86.08 -34.18
N SER A 199 -20.87 85.79 -35.43
CA SER A 199 -21.70 86.16 -36.58
C SER A 199 -23.08 85.48 -36.56
N ILE A 200 -23.19 84.26 -36.07
CA ILE A 200 -24.46 83.55 -35.96
C ILE A 200 -25.29 84.12 -34.80
N GLU A 201 -24.65 84.43 -33.67
CA GLU A 201 -25.31 85.08 -32.53
C GLU A 201 -25.86 86.46 -32.91
N ASP A 202 -25.08 87.26 -33.63
CA ASP A 202 -25.51 88.58 -34.11
C ASP A 202 -26.69 88.45 -35.08
N GLN A 203 -26.64 87.51 -36.02
CA GLN A 203 -27.75 87.23 -36.94
C GLN A 203 -29.01 86.74 -36.20
N ASN A 204 -28.85 85.93 -35.16
CA ASN A 204 -29.95 85.46 -34.33
C ASN A 204 -30.56 86.61 -33.50
N ALA A 205 -29.73 87.49 -32.95
CA ALA A 205 -30.18 88.67 -32.21
C ALA A 205 -30.92 89.66 -33.13
N GLU A 206 -30.42 89.87 -34.34
CA GLU A 206 -31.10 90.68 -35.35
C GLU A 206 -32.44 90.06 -35.76
N THR A 207 -32.48 88.74 -35.97
CA THR A 207 -33.70 88.02 -36.34
C THR A 207 -34.73 88.09 -35.20
N GLY A 208 -34.30 87.90 -33.95
CA GLY A 208 -35.14 88.04 -32.77
C GLY A 208 -35.74 89.45 -32.65
N SER A 209 -34.91 90.49 -32.79
CA SER A 209 -35.39 91.87 -32.73
C SER A 209 -36.34 92.24 -33.89
N ARG A 210 -36.15 91.66 -35.09
CA ARG A 210 -37.10 91.82 -36.20
C ARG A 210 -38.43 91.15 -35.92
N VAL A 211 -38.42 89.95 -35.35
CA VAL A 211 -39.64 89.25 -34.94
C VAL A 211 -40.37 90.03 -33.84
N GLU A 212 -39.63 90.58 -32.87
CA GLU A 212 -40.21 91.39 -31.80
C GLU A 212 -40.85 92.69 -32.34
N ARG A 213 -40.17 93.41 -33.23
CA ARG A 213 -40.73 94.60 -33.91
C ARG A 213 -41.96 94.25 -34.77
N GLN A 214 -41.97 93.08 -35.41
CA GLN A 214 -43.13 92.63 -36.16
C GLN A 214 -44.31 92.31 -35.23
N ALA A 215 -44.05 91.66 -34.09
CA ALA A 215 -45.05 91.40 -33.07
C ALA A 215 -45.63 92.70 -32.48
N GLU A 216 -44.81 93.73 -32.27
CA GLU A 216 -45.27 95.06 -31.84
C GLU A 216 -46.12 95.76 -32.90
N ARG A 217 -45.73 95.68 -34.18
CA ARG A 217 -46.53 96.21 -35.30
C ARG A 217 -47.88 95.51 -35.42
N ASP A 218 -47.93 94.19 -35.24
CA ASP A 218 -49.17 93.41 -35.26
C ASP A 218 -50.06 93.71 -34.04
N ARG A 219 -49.48 94.02 -32.87
CA ARG A 219 -50.22 94.52 -31.69
C ARG A 219 -50.79 95.93 -31.92
N ALA A 220 -50.00 96.84 -32.50
CA ALA A 220 -50.45 98.18 -32.84
C ALA A 220 -51.53 98.21 -33.95
N GLY A 221 -51.44 97.29 -34.92
CA GLY A 221 -52.45 97.06 -35.95
C GLY A 221 -53.79 96.58 -35.38
N ARG A 222 -53.75 95.65 -34.40
CA ARG A 222 -54.94 95.22 -33.64
C ARG A 222 -55.61 96.37 -32.87
N SER A 223 -54.81 97.26 -32.27
CA SER A 223 -55.33 98.45 -31.57
C SER A 223 -56.02 99.46 -32.50
N LYS A 224 -55.48 99.69 -33.72
CA LYS A 224 -56.11 100.54 -34.75
C LYS A 224 -57.35 99.89 -35.39
N GLY A 225 -57.37 98.56 -35.54
CA GLY A 225 -58.54 97.80 -35.98
C GLY A 225 -59.72 97.92 -35.02
N HIS A 226 -59.45 97.96 -33.70
CA HIS A 226 -60.49 98.17 -32.70
C HIS A 226 -61.07 99.60 -32.71
N ARG A 227 -60.27 100.63 -33.03
CA ARG A 227 -60.77 102.02 -33.16
C ARG A 227 -61.56 102.27 -34.45
N ARG A 228 -61.30 101.55 -35.55
CA ARG A 228 -62.08 101.70 -36.81
C ARG A 228 -63.42 100.97 -36.81
N ARG A 229 -63.64 99.99 -35.91
CA ARG A 229 -64.97 99.36 -35.72
C ARG A 229 -65.91 100.12 -34.78
N ALA A 230 -65.43 101.17 -34.11
CA ALA A 230 -66.25 102.03 -33.24
C ALA A 230 -66.78 103.30 -33.94
N SER A 231 -66.66 103.40 -35.28
CA SER A 231 -67.12 104.55 -36.06
C SER A 231 -67.88 104.10 -37.33
N LYS A 232 -68.77 103.13 -37.15
CA LYS A 232 -69.81 102.78 -38.12
C LYS A 232 -71.10 102.44 -37.40
#